data_AF-A0A9D7JCM0-F1
#
_entry.id   AF-A0A9D7JCM0-F1
#
_cell.length_a   1.000
_cell.length_b   1.000
_cell.length_c   1.000
_cell.angle_alpha   90.00
_cell.angle_beta   90.00
_cell.angle_gamma   90.00
#
_symmetry.space_group_name_H-M   'P 1'
#
loop_
_entity.id
_entity.type
_entity.pdbx_description
1 polymer ?
#
loop_
_entity_poly.entity_id
_entity_poly.type
_entity_poly.pdbx_seq_one_letter_code
_entity_poly.pdbx_strand_id
1 'polypeptide(L)'
;MAVNKPPVSGLGLALSNVGDGNVQINVMQSYGGRIADDAGKKVTIKSEETRAYLAWLKDAWDKGIFPPGNTTWDGAGDNQAYLSGQAAFIANTGSVGIAAKKDDPELFEASAFSPLPAGPKGTISPITPQSRVVTSRAPCRTRPRR
;
A
#
# COMPACT_ATOMS: atom_id res chain seq x y z
N MET A 1 -3.72 -21.48 -7.84
CA MET A 1 -4.87 -21.39 -6.91
C MET A 1 -5.53 -20.03 -7.04
N ALA A 2 -6.77 -19.98 -7.53
CA ALA A 2 -7.56 -18.74 -7.48
C ALA A 2 -7.85 -18.31 -6.02
N VAL A 3 -8.05 -17.01 -5.78
CA VAL A 3 -8.52 -16.46 -4.49
C VAL A 3 -9.96 -16.93 -4.25
N ASN A 4 -10.14 -18.16 -3.78
CA ASN A 4 -11.45 -18.81 -3.75
C ASN A 4 -11.70 -19.71 -2.53
N LYS A 5 -10.78 -19.76 -1.56
CA LYS A 5 -10.96 -20.55 -0.33
C LYS A 5 -11.37 -19.63 0.83
N PRO A 6 -12.60 -19.75 1.35
CA PRO A 6 -13.03 -19.00 2.52
C PRO A 6 -12.15 -19.28 3.76
N PRO A 7 -11.97 -18.28 4.65
CA PRO A 7 -12.41 -16.89 4.52
C PRO A 7 -11.48 -16.07 3.62
N VAL A 8 -12.02 -15.50 2.54
CA VAL A 8 -11.30 -14.53 1.70
C VAL A 8 -11.51 -13.15 2.30
N SER A 9 -10.41 -12.47 2.62
CA SER A 9 -10.42 -11.08 3.05
C SER A 9 -10.34 -10.18 1.83
N GLY A 10 -11.09 -9.07 1.85
CA GLY A 10 -11.16 -8.16 0.72
C GLY A 10 -9.92 -7.26 0.58
N LEU A 11 -9.34 -6.77 1.68
CA LEU A 11 -8.29 -5.73 1.66
C LEU A 11 -6.99 -6.21 2.31
N GLY A 12 -6.01 -6.59 1.49
CA GLY A 12 -4.62 -6.81 1.91
C GLY A 12 -3.81 -5.52 1.96
N LEU A 13 -4.35 -4.48 2.59
CA LEU A 13 -3.63 -3.24 2.88
C LEU A 13 -3.14 -3.30 4.33
N ALA A 14 -1.84 -3.14 4.55
CA ALA A 14 -1.29 -3.21 5.90
C ALA A 14 -1.85 -2.09 6.80
N LEU A 15 -2.21 -2.47 8.03
CA LEU A 15 -2.51 -1.56 9.15
C LEU A 15 -1.41 -1.60 10.23
N SER A 16 -0.39 -2.44 10.05
CA SER A 16 0.78 -2.52 10.91
C SER A 16 1.80 -1.41 10.60
N ASN A 17 2.75 -1.21 11.52
CA ASN A 17 3.81 -0.22 11.39
C ASN A 17 4.97 -0.72 10.49
N VAL A 18 4.69 -0.88 9.20
CA VAL A 18 5.63 -1.35 8.17
C VAL A 18 5.61 -0.44 6.95
N GLY A 19 6.57 -0.63 6.03
CA GLY A 19 6.67 0.17 4.80
C GLY A 19 5.37 0.21 4.01
N ASP A 20 4.70 -0.93 3.84
CA ASP A 20 3.44 -1.03 3.10
C ASP A 20 2.27 -0.34 3.80
N GLY A 21 2.35 -0.13 5.13
CA GLY A 21 1.38 0.65 5.90
C GLY A 21 1.29 2.12 5.47
N ASN A 22 2.32 2.65 4.78
CA ASN A 22 2.27 4.00 4.20
C ASN A 22 1.17 4.15 3.14
N VAL A 23 0.65 3.06 2.56
CA VAL A 23 -0.47 3.11 1.62
C VAL A 23 -1.70 3.80 2.24
N GLN A 24 -1.88 3.70 3.57
CA GLN A 24 -2.98 4.34 4.29
C GLN A 24 -2.97 5.86 4.17
N ILE A 25 -1.79 6.49 3.98
CA ILE A 25 -1.69 7.92 3.72
C ILE A 25 -2.31 8.28 2.36
N ASN A 26 -2.07 7.46 1.34
CA ASN A 26 -2.63 7.66 -0.01
C ASN A 26 -4.15 7.46 -0.02
N VAL A 27 -4.64 6.46 0.74
CA VAL A 27 -6.08 6.26 0.94
C VAL A 27 -6.69 7.45 1.67
N MET A 28 -6.12 7.93 2.78
CA MET A 28 -6.61 9.15 3.44
C MET A 28 -6.63 10.35 2.47
N GLN A 29 -5.61 10.49 1.63
CA GLN A 29 -5.52 11.57 0.66
C GLN A 29 -6.57 11.49 -0.45
N SER A 30 -6.99 10.28 -0.83
CA SER A 30 -8.07 10.04 -1.80
C SER A 30 -9.45 10.46 -1.26
N TYR A 31 -9.59 10.55 0.07
CA TYR A 31 -10.75 11.17 0.74
C TYR A 31 -10.62 12.69 0.90
N GLY A 32 -9.45 13.25 0.60
CA GLY A 32 -9.15 14.68 0.75
C GLY A 32 -8.41 15.03 2.05
N GLY A 33 -8.17 14.05 2.94
CA GLY A 33 -7.41 14.29 4.17
C GLY A 33 -5.95 14.63 3.88
N ARG A 34 -5.35 15.50 4.70
CA ARG A 34 -3.95 15.94 4.57
C ARG A 34 -3.31 16.01 5.96
N ILE A 35 -2.01 15.78 6.04
CA ILE A 35 -1.27 15.91 7.31
C ILE A 35 -1.05 17.39 7.64
N ALA A 36 -0.68 18.17 6.63
CA ALA A 36 -0.48 19.62 6.70
C ALA A 36 -1.09 20.32 5.48
N ASP A 37 -1.21 21.64 5.54
CA ASP A 37 -1.55 22.47 4.38
C ASP A 37 -0.47 22.42 3.29
N ASP A 38 -0.77 22.93 2.10
CA ASP A 38 0.14 22.88 0.95
C ASP A 38 1.47 23.61 1.20
N ALA A 39 1.47 24.61 2.10
CA ALA A 39 2.67 25.33 2.51
C ALA A 39 3.51 24.58 3.58
N GLY A 40 2.98 23.50 4.15
CA GLY A 40 3.61 22.74 5.23
C GLY A 40 3.76 23.52 6.53
N LYS A 41 2.89 24.51 6.78
CA LYS A 41 2.95 25.42 7.94
C LYS A 41 1.86 25.15 8.97
N LYS A 42 0.72 24.57 8.56
CA LYS A 42 -0.41 24.28 9.43
C LYS A 42 -0.72 22.79 9.40
N VAL A 43 -0.87 22.18 10.58
CA VAL A 43 -1.38 20.81 10.71
C VAL A 43 -2.86 20.77 10.33
N THR A 44 -3.24 19.88 9.41
CA THR A 44 -4.60 19.77 8.86
C THR A 44 -5.21 18.37 9.06
N ILE A 45 -4.49 17.45 9.72
CA ILE A 45 -4.94 16.06 9.91
C ILE A 45 -6.31 15.93 10.58
N LYS A 46 -6.69 16.87 11.46
CA LYS A 46 -8.01 16.92 12.07
C LYS A 46 -8.99 17.66 11.14
N SER A 47 -9.49 16.96 10.13
CA SER A 47 -10.50 17.46 9.19
C SER A 47 -11.66 16.47 9.03
N GLU A 48 -12.76 16.93 8.42
CA GLU A 48 -13.92 16.07 8.11
C GLU A 48 -13.57 15.00 7.07
N GLU A 49 -12.64 15.29 6.16
CA GLU A 49 -12.12 14.34 5.18
C GLU A 49 -11.33 13.22 5.85
N THR A 50 -10.46 13.54 6.81
CA THR A 50 -9.75 12.51 7.60
C THR A 50 -10.73 11.69 8.43
N ARG A 51 -11.76 12.33 9.00
CA ARG A 51 -12.83 11.62 9.72
C ARG A 51 -13.58 10.64 8.82
N ALA A 52 -13.91 11.05 7.59
CA ALA A 52 -14.58 10.19 6.61
C ALA A 52 -13.73 8.97 6.23
N TYR A 53 -12.42 9.17 6.03
CA TYR A 53 -11.47 8.08 5.82
C TYR A 53 -11.45 7.11 7.02
N LEU A 54 -11.33 7.62 8.24
CA LEU A 54 -11.29 6.78 9.46
C LEU A 54 -12.60 6.02 9.67
N ALA A 55 -13.74 6.62 9.32
CA ALA A 55 -15.03 5.95 9.38
C ALA A 55 -15.11 4.78 8.39
N TRP A 56 -14.64 4.98 7.15
CA TRP A 56 -14.54 3.91 6.16
C TRP A 56 -13.59 2.80 6.62
N LEU A 57 -12.42 3.16 7.15
CA LEU A 57 -11.43 2.20 7.62
C LEU A 57 -11.99 1.35 8.77
N LYS A 58 -12.66 1.99 9.73
CA LYS A 58 -13.31 1.31 10.84
C LYS A 58 -14.44 0.38 10.36
N ASP A 59 -15.28 0.84 9.45
CA ASP A 59 -16.37 0.03 8.89
C ASP A 59 -15.83 -1.22 8.15
N ALA A 60 -14.76 -1.06 7.36
CA ALA A 60 -14.09 -2.19 6.71
C ALA A 60 -13.46 -3.17 7.73
N TRP A 61 -12.89 -2.66 8.81
CA TRP A 61 -12.38 -3.49 9.91
C TRP A 61 -13.50 -4.27 10.62
N ASP A 62 -14.56 -3.58 11.03
CA ASP A 62 -15.68 -4.18 11.75
C ASP A 62 -16.41 -5.24 10.90
N LYS A 63 -16.40 -5.09 9.57
CA LYS A 63 -16.94 -6.06 8.61
C LYS A 63 -16.00 -7.26 8.33
N GLY A 64 -14.81 -7.29 8.91
CA GLY A 64 -13.84 -8.37 8.70
C GLY A 64 -13.24 -8.38 7.29
N ILE A 65 -13.17 -7.22 6.62
CA ILE A 65 -12.62 -7.11 5.27
C ILE A 65 -11.09 -7.23 5.26
N PHE A 66 -10.43 -6.87 6.37
CA PHE A 66 -8.99 -7.06 6.55
C PHE A 66 -8.67 -8.47 7.06
N PRO A 67 -7.57 -9.10 6.60
CA PRO A 67 -7.15 -10.39 7.10
C PRO A 67 -6.87 -10.41 8.61
N PRO A 68 -7.04 -11.58 9.26
CA PRO A 68 -6.55 -11.78 10.63
C PRO A 68 -5.06 -11.44 10.76
N GLY A 69 -4.69 -10.74 11.84
CA GLY A 69 -3.29 -10.36 12.10
C GLY A 69 -2.77 -9.20 11.25
N ASN A 70 -3.60 -8.55 10.43
CA ASN A 70 -3.19 -7.44 9.57
C ASN A 70 -2.52 -6.28 10.33
N THR A 71 -2.95 -5.99 11.56
CA THR A 71 -2.36 -4.96 12.44
C THR A 71 -0.97 -5.33 12.97
N THR A 72 -0.53 -6.57 12.78
CA THR A 72 0.76 -7.11 13.26
C THR A 72 1.64 -7.66 12.14
N TRP A 73 1.25 -7.47 10.87
CA TRP A 73 2.03 -7.92 9.72
C TRP A 73 3.43 -7.29 9.69
N ASP A 74 4.39 -8.06 9.19
CA ASP A 74 5.68 -7.55 8.75
C ASP A 74 5.58 -6.99 7.31
N GLY A 75 6.71 -6.62 6.71
CA GLY A 75 6.76 -6.10 5.33
C GLY A 75 6.52 -7.15 4.24
N ALA A 76 6.06 -8.35 4.58
CA ALA A 76 5.67 -9.39 3.62
C ALA A 76 4.22 -9.87 3.83
N GLY A 77 3.50 -9.35 4.82
CA GLY A 77 2.19 -9.87 5.21
C GLY A 77 1.14 -9.81 4.09
N ASP A 78 1.10 -8.72 3.31
CA ASP A 78 0.21 -8.58 2.16
C ASP A 78 0.56 -9.55 1.03
N ASN A 79 1.85 -9.71 0.73
CA ASN A 79 2.36 -10.67 -0.27
C ASN A 79 1.93 -12.10 0.10
N GLN A 80 2.15 -12.51 1.35
CA GLN A 80 1.77 -13.85 1.82
C GLN A 80 0.25 -14.04 1.79
N ALA A 81 -0.52 -13.02 2.18
CA ALA A 81 -1.98 -13.08 2.15
C ALA A 81 -2.51 -13.26 0.71
N TYR A 82 -1.94 -12.57 -0.28
CA TYR A 82 -2.36 -12.72 -1.67
C TYR A 82 -1.94 -14.07 -2.28
N LEU A 83 -0.66 -14.43 -2.13
CA LEU A 83 -0.11 -15.67 -2.70
C LEU A 83 -0.71 -16.94 -2.08
N SER A 84 -1.20 -16.86 -0.84
CA SER A 84 -1.94 -17.97 -0.19
C SER A 84 -3.44 -17.99 -0.53
N GLY A 85 -3.93 -17.03 -1.32
CA GLY A 85 -5.34 -16.91 -1.69
C GLY A 85 -6.25 -16.37 -0.58
N GLN A 86 -5.67 -15.77 0.47
CA GLN A 86 -6.41 -15.20 1.61
C GLN A 86 -6.82 -13.73 1.40
N ALA A 87 -6.15 -13.00 0.52
CA ALA A 87 -6.49 -11.62 0.16
C ALA A 87 -6.85 -11.49 -1.31
N ALA A 88 -7.96 -10.83 -1.61
CA ALA A 88 -8.40 -10.56 -2.99
C ALA A 88 -7.71 -9.35 -3.64
N PHE A 89 -7.17 -8.45 -2.82
CA PHE A 89 -6.58 -7.20 -3.28
C PHE A 89 -5.38 -6.82 -2.42
N ILE A 90 -4.30 -6.37 -3.04
CA ILE A 90 -3.10 -5.82 -2.40
C ILE A 90 -2.60 -4.59 -3.17
N ALA A 91 -1.79 -3.75 -2.54
CA ALA A 91 -1.17 -2.58 -3.18
C ALA A 91 0.26 -2.86 -3.69
N ASN A 92 0.95 -3.86 -3.14
CA ASN A 92 2.32 -4.23 -3.50
C ASN A 92 2.34 -5.26 -4.64
N THR A 93 2.10 -4.83 -5.88
CA THR A 93 1.80 -5.78 -6.97
C THR A 93 3.02 -6.30 -7.73
N GLY A 94 4.13 -5.56 -7.77
CA GLY A 94 5.26 -5.85 -8.67
C GLY A 94 5.97 -7.17 -8.38
N SER A 95 6.50 -7.33 -7.16
CA SER A 95 7.19 -8.55 -6.74
C SER A 95 6.25 -9.74 -6.63
N VAL A 96 5.01 -9.51 -6.19
CA VAL A 96 3.98 -10.55 -6.04
C VAL A 96 3.56 -11.12 -7.40
N GLY A 97 3.37 -10.27 -8.41
CA GLY A 97 3.06 -10.72 -9.76
C GLY A 97 4.18 -11.57 -10.36
N ILE A 98 5.45 -11.21 -10.12
CA ILE A 98 6.61 -12.01 -10.56
C ILE A 98 6.63 -13.37 -9.84
N ALA A 99 6.41 -13.38 -8.52
CA ALA A 99 6.36 -14.61 -7.74
C ALA A 99 5.21 -15.52 -8.19
N ALA A 100 4.00 -14.97 -8.36
CA ALA A 100 2.84 -15.70 -8.87
C ALA A 100 3.12 -16.29 -10.25
N LYS A 101 3.67 -15.51 -11.20
CA LYS A 101 4.00 -16.02 -12.54
C LYS A 101 4.96 -17.23 -12.51
N LYS A 102 5.86 -17.28 -11.54
CA LYS A 102 6.85 -18.35 -11.38
C LYS A 102 6.28 -19.57 -10.66
N ASP A 103 5.59 -19.34 -9.54
CA ASP A 103 5.25 -20.37 -8.57
C ASP A 103 3.74 -20.77 -8.60
N ASP A 104 2.86 -19.90 -9.10
CA ASP A 104 1.42 -20.15 -9.30
C ASP A 104 0.87 -19.42 -10.56
N PRO A 105 1.18 -19.93 -11.78
CA PRO A 105 0.78 -19.27 -13.03
C PRO A 105 -0.73 -19.09 -13.17
N GLU A 106 -1.54 -19.98 -12.59
CA GLU A 106 -3.00 -19.86 -12.59
C GLU A 106 -3.45 -18.62 -11.81
N LEU A 107 -2.87 -18.37 -10.64
CA LEU A 107 -3.13 -17.14 -9.88
C LEU A 107 -2.70 -15.91 -10.68
N PHE A 108 -1.56 -15.95 -11.35
CA PHE A 108 -1.08 -14.84 -12.17
C PHE A 108 -2.03 -14.53 -13.34
N GLU A 109 -2.45 -15.53 -14.12
CA GLU A 109 -3.38 -15.34 -15.24
C GLU A 109 -4.77 -14.90 -14.78
N ALA A 110 -5.17 -15.26 -13.55
CA ALA A 110 -6.40 -14.78 -12.91
C ALA A 110 -6.27 -13.39 -12.27
N SER A 111 -5.05 -12.83 -12.20
CA SER A 111 -4.79 -11.52 -11.57
C SER A 111 -4.95 -10.37 -12.58
N ALA A 112 -5.47 -9.25 -12.12
CA ALA A 112 -5.50 -8.00 -12.88
C ALA A 112 -4.73 -6.91 -12.12
N PHE A 113 -4.11 -6.00 -12.86
CA PHE A 113 -3.34 -4.88 -12.31
C PHE A 113 -4.07 -3.56 -12.63
N SER A 114 -4.31 -2.75 -11.61
CA SER A 114 -4.95 -1.45 -11.74
C SER A 114 -4.26 -0.41 -10.85
N PRO A 115 -4.51 0.89 -11.08
CA PRO A 115 -4.31 1.91 -10.05
C PRO A 115 -5.12 1.59 -8.77
N LEU A 116 -4.78 2.25 -7.66
CA LEU A 116 -5.59 2.16 -6.44
C LEU A 116 -7.02 2.67 -6.72
N PRO A 117 -8.05 2.10 -6.05
CA PRO A 117 -9.41 2.61 -6.14
C PRO A 117 -9.50 4.09 -5.75
N ALA A 118 -10.36 4.83 -6.44
CA ALA A 118 -10.62 6.23 -6.10
C ALA A 118 -11.34 6.35 -4.75
N GLY A 119 -10.94 7.33 -3.96
CA GLY A 119 -11.77 7.86 -2.89
C GLY A 119 -12.70 8.97 -3.41
N PRO A 120 -13.52 9.57 -2.54
CA PRO A 120 -14.45 10.64 -2.91
C PRO A 120 -13.82 11.88 -3.57
N LYS A 121 -12.50 12.07 -3.44
CA LYS A 121 -11.76 13.20 -4.01
C LYS A 121 -10.80 12.80 -5.13
N GLY A 122 -10.82 11.53 -5.56
CA GLY A 122 -10.08 11.04 -6.73
C GLY A 122 -9.17 9.84 -6.43
N THR A 123 -8.38 9.46 -7.44
CA THR A 123 -7.40 8.38 -7.34
C THR A 123 -6.04 8.93 -6.93
N ILE A 124 -5.47 8.40 -5.85
CA ILE A 124 -4.12 8.73 -5.39
C ILE A 124 -3.31 7.44 -5.36
N SER A 125 -2.28 7.36 -6.20
CA SER A 125 -1.36 6.22 -6.26
C SER A 125 0.01 6.65 -5.74
N PRO A 126 0.65 5.88 -4.84
CA PRO A 126 1.98 6.19 -4.35
C PRO A 126 3.00 6.10 -5.50
N ILE A 127 3.91 7.07 -5.56
CA ILE A 127 5.11 7.01 -6.39
C ILE A 127 6.30 7.16 -5.46
N THR A 128 7.21 6.20 -5.47
CA THR A 128 8.42 6.23 -4.64
C THR A 128 9.63 6.61 -5.51
N PRO A 129 10.05 7.89 -5.56
CA PRO A 129 11.30 8.26 -6.20
C PRO A 129 12.46 7.76 -5.34
N GLN A 130 13.20 6.77 -5.83
CA GLN A 130 14.44 6.30 -5.20
C GLN A 130 15.58 7.26 -5.53
N SER A 131 16.01 8.05 -4.56
CA SER A 131 17.17 8.95 -4.70
C SER A 131 18.39 8.40 -3.96
N ARG A 132 19.58 8.54 -4.56
CA ARG A 132 20.86 8.25 -3.89
C ARG A 132 21.55 9.55 -3.51
N VAL A 133 22.08 9.63 -2.30
CA VAL A 133 22.97 10.71 -1.86
C VAL A 133 24.41 10.19 -1.86
N VAL A 134 25.32 10.95 -2.47
CA VAL A 134 26.78 10.73 -2.34
C VAL A 134 27.37 12.03 -1.85
N THR A 135 28.07 11.99 -0.72
CA THR A 135 28.68 13.19 -0.16
C THR A 135 29.84 13.65 -1.04
N SER A 136 30.04 14.96 -1.14
CA SER A 136 31.14 15.52 -1.95
C SER A 136 32.53 15.10 -1.47
N ARG A 137 32.64 14.65 -0.21
CA ARG A 137 33.86 14.18 0.45
C ARG A 137 34.02 12.66 0.44
N ALA A 138 33.08 11.90 -0.15
CA ALA A 138 33.16 10.45 -0.19
C ALA A 138 34.43 10.02 -0.96
N PRO A 139 35.30 9.18 -0.36
CA PRO A 139 36.56 8.77 -0.98
C PRO A 139 36.37 7.94 -2.27
N CYS A 140 35.16 7.42 -2.48
CA CYS A 140 34.74 6.67 -3.68
C CYS A 140 34.11 7.54 -4.78
N ARG A 141 34.10 8.88 -4.64
CA ARG A 141 33.69 9.79 -5.71
C ARG A 141 34.79 9.83 -6.76
N THR A 142 34.73 8.95 -7.75
CA THR A 142 35.61 9.04 -8.92
C THR A 142 35.43 10.42 -9.55
N ARG A 143 36.48 11.23 -9.53
CA ARG A 143 36.52 12.46 -10.33
C ARG A 143 36.32 12.02 -11.78
N PRO A 144 35.37 12.59 -12.55
CA PRO A 144 35.36 12.34 -13.98
C PRO A 144 36.75 12.73 -14.51
N ARG A 145 37.42 11.77 -15.17
CA ARG A 145 38.68 12.05 -15.88
C ARG A 145 38.35 13.13 -16.90
N ARG A 146 39.01 14.29 -16.77
CA ARG A 146 39.02 15.32 -17.81
C ARG A 146 39.80 14.81 -19.01
#